data_AF-A8FRN5-F1
#
_entry.id   AF-A8FRN5-F1
#
_cell.length_a   1.000
_cell.length_b   1.000
_cell.length_c   1.000
_cell.angle_alpha   90.00
_cell.angle_beta   90.00
_cell.angle_gamma   90.00
#
_symmetry.space_group_name_H-M   'P 1'
#
loop_
_entity.id
_entity.type
_entity.pdbx_description
1 polymer ?
#
loop_
_entity_poly.entity_id
_entity_poly.type
_entity_poly.pdbx_seq_one_letter_code
_entity_poly.pdbx_strand_id
1 'polypeptide(L)'
;MERKHQVFVSSTYKDLVEERKEVIHALLELDCIPAGMELFPATDEDAWSLIKEVIDDCDYYLLIIAGKYGSVNVEGIGYTEMEFDYAILQGKPVMCFVHESIEELKVSKVETSELAKERLNLFRSKAQEKHCKFWVSAHDLGGKVSRSLIQLKKKHPSDGWVPGRYAADQKMLAEMEKMRSKVSELEMELMISKDPKPANFDELESGSDIYSFPFGLFTDKTRKERESVNLGVTWDKLFSYCGTVLSGECTKEELAEKIKLAYYHAIPKELKDLVKYEDIVLPFVLIDQIHVQFQALGLMITGQKKRAVADKNTYWALTSFGEKYLIQIRALTR
;
A
#
# COMPACT_ATOMS: atom_id res chain seq x y z
N MET A 1 -24.93 4.58 -8.00
CA MET A 1 -24.56 5.77 -7.20
C MET A 1 -24.71 6.97 -8.13
N GLU A 2 -25.61 7.90 -7.81
CA GLU A 2 -25.83 9.07 -8.67
C GLU A 2 -24.70 10.08 -8.45
N ARG A 3 -23.90 10.27 -9.50
CA ARG A 3 -22.78 11.22 -9.54
C ARG A 3 -23.25 12.51 -10.20
N LYS A 4 -23.05 13.63 -9.53
CA LYS A 4 -23.25 14.95 -10.14
C LYS A 4 -22.01 15.29 -10.95
N HIS A 5 -22.17 16.04 -12.03
CA HIS A 5 -21.03 16.43 -12.87
C HIS A 5 -20.95 17.94 -12.95
N GLN A 6 -19.77 18.50 -12.84
CA GLN A 6 -19.54 19.93 -12.93
C GLN A 6 -19.24 20.32 -14.39
N VAL A 7 -19.91 21.36 -14.87
CA VAL A 7 -19.82 21.80 -16.27
C VAL A 7 -19.43 23.26 -16.31
N PHE A 8 -18.28 23.56 -16.90
CA PHE A 8 -17.84 24.94 -17.11
C PHE A 8 -18.60 25.57 -18.28
N VAL A 9 -19.25 26.71 -18.04
CA VAL A 9 -20.03 27.46 -19.05
C VAL A 9 -19.24 28.71 -19.47
N SER A 10 -18.53 28.58 -20.58
CA SER A 10 -17.75 29.64 -21.21
C SER A 10 -18.57 30.38 -22.26
N SER A 11 -18.68 31.70 -22.10
CA SER A 11 -19.32 32.59 -23.08
C SER A 11 -18.98 34.05 -22.76
N THR A 12 -19.28 34.94 -23.70
CA THR A 12 -19.47 36.36 -23.34
C THR A 12 -20.67 36.52 -22.40
N TYR A 13 -20.65 37.54 -21.54
CA TYR A 13 -21.67 37.68 -20.48
C TYR A 13 -22.82 38.61 -20.87
N LYS A 14 -22.54 39.90 -21.09
CA LYS A 14 -23.57 40.95 -21.18
C LYS A 14 -24.59 40.74 -22.32
N ASP A 15 -24.16 40.12 -23.41
CA ASP A 15 -24.99 39.85 -24.60
C ASP A 15 -25.75 38.51 -24.52
N LEU A 16 -25.36 37.61 -23.62
CA LEU A 16 -25.88 36.24 -23.54
C LEU A 16 -26.53 35.89 -22.18
N VAL A 17 -27.03 36.89 -21.44
CA VAL A 17 -27.61 36.66 -20.10
C VAL A 17 -28.79 35.68 -20.14
N GLU A 18 -29.72 35.85 -21.09
CA GLU A 18 -30.90 34.98 -21.22
C GLU A 18 -30.49 33.57 -21.67
N GLU A 19 -29.55 33.50 -22.61
CA GLU A 19 -29.02 32.26 -23.16
C GLU A 19 -28.24 31.46 -22.10
N ARG A 20 -27.38 32.11 -21.30
CA ARG A 20 -26.68 31.49 -20.17
C ARG A 20 -27.66 31.00 -19.12
N LYS A 21 -28.70 31.78 -18.79
CA LYS A 21 -29.72 31.38 -17.82
C LYS A 21 -30.44 30.10 -18.24
N GLU A 22 -30.79 29.99 -19.51
CA GLU A 22 -31.42 28.78 -20.06
C GLU A 22 -30.47 27.58 -20.03
N VAL A 23 -29.19 27.77 -20.37
CA VAL A 23 -28.18 26.71 -20.26
C VAL A 23 -27.99 26.26 -18.81
N ILE A 24 -27.88 27.20 -17.87
CA ILE A 24 -27.75 26.89 -16.43
C ILE A 24 -28.97 26.09 -15.96
N HIS A 25 -30.18 26.49 -16.34
CA HIS A 25 -31.41 25.76 -16.01
C HIS A 25 -31.39 24.33 -16.56
N ALA A 26 -31.04 24.16 -17.84
CA ALA A 26 -30.91 22.86 -18.48
C ALA A 26 -29.85 21.96 -17.81
N LEU A 27 -28.72 22.52 -17.37
CA LEU A 27 -27.69 21.77 -16.63
C LEU A 27 -28.19 21.30 -15.27
N LEU A 28 -28.92 22.16 -14.54
CA LEU A 28 -29.49 21.82 -13.23
C LEU A 28 -30.56 20.73 -13.33
N GLU A 29 -31.41 20.77 -14.37
CA GLU A 29 -32.42 19.72 -14.65
C GLU A 29 -31.78 18.34 -14.93
N LEU A 30 -30.51 18.32 -15.35
CA LEU A 30 -29.73 17.11 -15.61
C LEU A 30 -28.79 16.71 -14.47
N ASP A 31 -29.05 17.22 -13.25
CA ASP A 31 -28.26 16.99 -12.04
C ASP A 31 -26.78 17.35 -12.18
N CYS A 32 -26.49 18.33 -13.05
CA CYS A 32 -25.15 18.87 -13.23
C CYS A 32 -24.98 20.16 -12.43
N ILE A 33 -23.74 20.46 -12.05
CA ILE A 33 -23.33 21.63 -11.29
C ILE A 33 -22.77 22.63 -12.31
N PRO A 34 -23.51 23.67 -12.70
CA PRO A 34 -22.98 24.68 -13.60
C PRO A 34 -21.90 25.49 -12.88
N ALA A 35 -20.77 25.69 -13.55
CA ALA A 35 -19.68 26.54 -13.09
C ALA A 35 -19.33 27.56 -14.16
N GLY A 36 -18.89 28.74 -13.74
CA GLY A 36 -18.59 29.84 -14.65
C GLY A 36 -18.21 31.08 -13.86
N MET A 37 -18.20 32.22 -14.55
CA MET A 37 -17.80 33.49 -13.96
C MET A 37 -18.69 33.95 -12.80
N GLU A 38 -19.90 33.36 -12.66
CA GLU A 38 -20.82 33.63 -11.56
C GLU A 38 -20.33 33.10 -10.20
N LEU A 39 -19.39 32.15 -10.20
CA LEU A 39 -18.80 31.57 -8.99
C LEU A 39 -17.52 32.29 -8.55
N PHE A 40 -17.01 33.25 -9.34
CA PHE A 40 -15.74 33.89 -9.06
C PHE A 40 -15.86 34.82 -7.83
N PRO A 41 -15.14 34.53 -6.74
CA PRO A 41 -15.20 35.37 -5.55
C PRO A 41 -14.60 36.75 -5.80
N ALA A 42 -15.01 37.74 -5.01
CA ALA A 42 -14.36 39.04 -4.99
C ALA A 42 -13.03 38.91 -4.21
N THR A 43 -11.94 38.62 -4.92
CA THR A 43 -10.59 38.41 -4.35
C THR A 43 -9.55 39.29 -5.06
N ASP A 44 -8.37 39.39 -4.47
CA ASP A 44 -7.20 40.08 -5.05
C ASP A 44 -6.42 39.20 -6.05
N GLU A 45 -6.89 37.98 -6.34
CA GLU A 45 -6.22 37.05 -7.24
C GLU A 45 -6.40 37.43 -8.72
N ASP A 46 -5.42 37.04 -9.54
CA ASP A 46 -5.50 37.22 -10.98
C ASP A 46 -6.67 36.40 -11.57
N ALA A 47 -7.57 37.07 -12.30
CA ALA A 47 -8.78 36.48 -12.84
C ALA A 47 -8.51 35.25 -13.73
N TRP A 48 -7.39 35.22 -14.45
CA TRP A 48 -7.04 34.09 -15.31
C TRP A 48 -6.59 32.87 -14.50
N SER A 49 -5.93 33.08 -13.37
CA SER A 49 -5.54 32.00 -12.46
C SER A 49 -6.75 31.29 -11.87
N LEU A 50 -7.75 32.04 -11.42
CA LEU A 50 -9.02 31.53 -10.93
C LEU A 50 -9.81 30.77 -12.01
N ILE A 51 -9.87 31.31 -13.22
CA ILE A 51 -10.55 30.65 -14.36
C ILE A 51 -9.97 29.24 -14.59
N LYS A 52 -8.63 29.10 -14.58
CA LYS A 52 -7.97 27.81 -14.79
C LYS A 52 -8.34 26.80 -13.71
N GLU A 53 -8.30 27.20 -12.45
CA GLU A 53 -8.67 26.34 -11.31
C GLU A 53 -10.11 25.82 -11.47
N VAL A 54 -11.05 26.70 -11.80
CA VAL A 54 -12.46 26.28 -11.97
C VAL A 54 -12.63 25.38 -13.19
N ILE A 55 -11.89 25.59 -14.29
CA ILE A 55 -11.90 24.66 -15.44
C ILE A 55 -11.32 23.30 -15.05
N ASP A 56 -10.25 23.28 -14.25
CA ASP A 56 -9.58 22.05 -13.82
C ASP A 56 -10.50 21.19 -12.94
N ASP A 57 -11.34 21.81 -12.11
CA ASP A 57 -12.35 21.14 -11.29
C ASP A 57 -13.59 20.64 -12.07
N CYS A 58 -13.80 21.11 -13.29
CA CYS A 58 -14.96 20.72 -14.09
C CYS A 58 -14.76 19.39 -14.84
N ASP A 59 -15.82 18.58 -14.93
CA ASP A 59 -15.84 17.34 -15.71
C ASP A 59 -15.95 17.60 -17.21
N TYR A 60 -16.74 18.61 -17.59
CA TYR A 60 -17.03 18.95 -18.97
C TYR A 60 -16.91 20.45 -19.19
N TYR A 61 -16.60 20.82 -20.44
CA TYR A 61 -16.50 22.22 -20.85
C TYR A 61 -17.54 22.52 -21.93
N LEU A 62 -18.24 23.64 -21.77
CA LEU A 62 -19.30 24.09 -22.66
C LEU A 62 -18.96 25.51 -23.15
N LEU A 63 -18.85 25.67 -24.46
CA LEU A 63 -18.59 26.94 -25.11
C LEU A 63 -19.83 27.45 -25.85
N ILE A 64 -20.19 28.71 -25.63
CA ILE A 64 -21.24 29.43 -26.34
C ILE A 64 -20.62 30.63 -27.06
N ILE A 65 -20.74 30.65 -28.38
CA ILE A 65 -20.29 31.77 -29.22
C ILE A 65 -21.49 32.41 -29.92
N ALA A 66 -21.57 33.75 -29.86
CA ALA A 66 -22.59 34.54 -30.54
C ALA A 66 -21.96 35.72 -31.30
N GLY A 67 -22.51 36.93 -31.15
CA GLY A 67 -22.13 38.12 -31.91
C GLY A 67 -21.01 38.97 -31.28
N LYS A 68 -20.51 38.62 -30.08
CA LYS A 68 -19.42 39.34 -29.41
C LYS A 68 -18.18 38.49 -29.20
N TYR A 69 -17.00 39.12 -29.32
CA TYR A 69 -15.73 38.48 -28.97
C TYR A 69 -15.46 38.58 -27.45
N GLY A 70 -15.92 39.67 -26.83
CA GLY A 70 -15.87 39.86 -25.38
C GLY A 70 -14.65 40.65 -24.90
N SER A 71 -14.36 40.53 -23.61
CA SER A 71 -13.21 41.20 -22.98
C SER A 71 -11.91 40.54 -23.42
N VAL A 72 -10.88 41.35 -23.65
CA VAL A 72 -9.55 40.89 -24.04
C VAL A 72 -8.53 41.14 -22.94
N ASN A 73 -7.48 40.33 -22.89
CA ASN A 73 -6.32 40.53 -22.03
C ASN A 73 -5.40 41.66 -22.57
N VAL A 74 -4.28 41.90 -21.88
CA VAL A 74 -3.28 42.91 -22.26
C VAL A 74 -2.66 42.64 -23.65
N GLU A 75 -2.63 41.38 -24.08
CA GLU A 75 -2.12 40.93 -25.38
C GLU A 75 -3.18 41.00 -26.50
N GLY A 76 -4.43 41.33 -26.15
CA GLY A 76 -5.54 41.46 -27.09
C GLY A 76 -6.27 40.15 -27.41
N ILE A 77 -6.03 39.07 -26.67
CA ILE A 77 -6.72 37.78 -26.80
C ILE A 77 -7.95 37.77 -25.89
N GLY A 78 -9.09 37.31 -26.40
CA GLY A 78 -10.34 37.22 -25.65
C GLY A 78 -10.28 36.19 -24.52
N TYR A 79 -10.82 36.52 -23.34
CA TYR A 79 -10.86 35.57 -22.21
C TYR A 79 -11.57 34.25 -22.58
N THR A 80 -12.68 34.32 -23.32
CA THR A 80 -13.42 33.14 -23.81
C THR A 80 -12.55 32.25 -24.72
N GLU A 81 -11.70 32.86 -25.54
CA GLU A 81 -10.78 32.10 -26.40
C GLU A 81 -9.66 31.46 -25.58
N MET A 82 -9.11 32.19 -24.60
CA MET A 82 -8.12 31.63 -23.67
C MET A 82 -8.71 30.44 -22.90
N GLU A 83 -9.94 30.56 -22.39
CA GLU A 83 -10.68 29.49 -21.71
C GLU A 83 -10.81 28.25 -22.58
N PHE A 84 -11.17 28.43 -23.86
CA PHE A 84 -11.34 27.32 -24.81
C PHE A 84 -10.01 26.61 -25.09
N ASP A 85 -8.95 27.38 -25.31
CA ASP A 85 -7.61 26.83 -25.57
C ASP A 85 -7.09 26.07 -24.36
N TYR A 86 -7.31 26.60 -23.15
CA TYR A 86 -6.94 25.93 -21.91
C TYR A 86 -7.73 24.63 -21.71
N ALA A 87 -9.04 24.64 -21.91
CA ALA A 87 -9.87 23.44 -21.78
C ALA A 87 -9.44 22.33 -22.77
N ILE A 88 -9.08 22.70 -24.00
CA ILE A 88 -8.52 21.75 -24.98
C ILE A 88 -7.17 21.21 -24.50
N LEU A 89 -6.29 22.08 -24.01
CA LEU A 89 -4.96 21.69 -23.51
C LEU A 89 -5.06 20.68 -22.35
N GLN A 90 -6.02 20.88 -21.45
CA GLN A 90 -6.30 19.97 -20.33
C GLN A 90 -7.07 18.70 -20.74
N GLY A 91 -7.39 18.55 -22.03
CA GLY A 91 -8.10 17.37 -22.54
C GLY A 91 -9.55 17.27 -22.08
N LYS A 92 -10.18 18.36 -21.63
CA LYS A 92 -11.58 18.36 -21.19
C LYS A 92 -12.50 18.01 -22.37
N PRO A 93 -13.53 17.18 -22.19
CA PRO A 93 -14.52 16.96 -23.23
C PRO A 93 -15.34 18.24 -23.47
N VAL A 94 -15.26 18.78 -24.69
CA VAL A 94 -15.85 20.07 -25.07
C VAL A 94 -17.15 19.91 -25.85
N MET A 95 -18.18 20.66 -25.47
CA MET A 95 -19.36 20.94 -26.30
C MET A 95 -19.30 22.38 -26.78
N CYS A 96 -19.37 22.59 -28.09
CA CYS A 96 -19.36 23.93 -28.66
C CYS A 96 -20.68 24.26 -29.37
N PHE A 97 -21.24 25.41 -29.02
CA PHE A 97 -22.49 25.94 -29.55
C PHE A 97 -22.25 27.31 -30.18
N VAL A 98 -22.52 27.41 -31.47
CA VAL A 98 -22.25 28.63 -32.25
C VAL A 98 -23.56 29.19 -32.79
N HIS A 99 -23.81 30.49 -32.62
CA HIS A 99 -25.04 31.09 -33.15
C HIS A 99 -25.08 30.98 -34.69
N GLU A 100 -26.21 30.56 -35.25
CA GLU A 100 -26.36 30.27 -36.69
C GLU A 100 -26.18 31.52 -37.55
N SER A 101 -26.97 32.58 -37.28
CA SER A 101 -26.94 33.84 -38.04
C SER A 101 -26.61 35.01 -37.11
N ILE A 102 -25.39 35.55 -37.15
CA ILE A 102 -25.03 36.71 -36.30
C ILE A 102 -25.79 37.96 -36.76
N GLU A 103 -26.12 38.04 -38.04
CA GLU A 103 -26.77 39.17 -38.69
C GLU A 103 -28.21 39.39 -38.18
N GLU A 104 -28.84 38.33 -37.65
CA GLU A 104 -30.19 38.38 -37.08
C GLU A 104 -30.20 38.87 -35.62
N LEU A 105 -29.03 38.96 -34.98
CA LEU A 105 -28.91 39.46 -33.62
C LEU A 105 -29.14 40.97 -33.57
N LYS A 106 -29.72 41.45 -32.47
CA LYS A 106 -29.84 42.89 -32.20
C LYS A 106 -28.45 43.53 -32.25
N VAL A 107 -28.35 44.73 -32.82
CA VAL A 107 -27.08 45.48 -32.94
C VAL A 107 -26.33 45.60 -31.61
N SER A 108 -27.05 45.70 -30.47
CA SER A 108 -26.44 45.74 -29.13
C SER A 108 -25.71 44.45 -28.70
N LYS A 109 -26.01 43.32 -29.35
CA LYS A 109 -25.42 41.99 -29.15
C LYS A 109 -24.34 41.63 -30.19
N VAL A 110 -24.00 42.53 -31.11
CA VAL A 110 -23.01 42.30 -32.16
C VAL A 110 -21.81 43.23 -31.99
N GLU A 111 -20.62 42.78 -32.39
CA GLU A 111 -19.44 43.66 -32.41
C GLU A 111 -19.58 44.81 -33.39
N THR A 112 -19.17 45.99 -32.93
CA THR A 112 -19.15 47.21 -33.74
C THR A 112 -17.77 47.46 -34.36
N SER A 113 -16.70 47.07 -33.68
CA SER A 113 -15.32 47.24 -34.13
C SER A 113 -14.93 46.18 -35.15
N GLU A 114 -14.32 46.60 -36.26
CA GLU A 114 -13.88 45.70 -37.32
C GLU A 114 -12.85 44.67 -36.84
N LEU A 115 -11.89 45.12 -36.01
CA LEU A 115 -10.89 44.24 -35.39
C LEU A 115 -11.53 43.16 -34.51
N ALA A 116 -12.59 43.50 -33.77
CA ALA A 116 -13.28 42.55 -32.91
C ALA A 116 -14.12 41.55 -33.71
N LYS A 117 -14.71 41.97 -34.84
CA LYS A 117 -15.39 41.07 -35.78
C LYS A 117 -14.44 40.08 -36.42
N GLU A 118 -13.27 40.54 -36.87
CA GLU A 118 -12.24 39.66 -37.44
C GLU A 118 -11.80 38.60 -36.42
N ARG A 119 -11.51 39.01 -35.17
CA ARG A 119 -11.16 38.09 -34.08
C ARG A 119 -12.28 37.09 -33.77
N LEU A 120 -13.53 37.56 -33.72
CA LEU A 120 -14.69 36.69 -33.54
C LEU A 120 -14.81 35.65 -34.65
N ASN A 121 -14.61 36.05 -35.91
CA ASN A 121 -14.69 35.14 -37.06
C ASN A 121 -13.57 34.09 -37.05
N LEU A 122 -12.35 34.49 -36.66
CA LEU A 122 -11.24 33.55 -36.46
C LEU A 122 -11.57 32.55 -35.33
N PHE A 123 -12.06 33.03 -34.19
CA PHE A 123 -12.41 32.16 -33.07
C PHE A 123 -13.59 31.22 -33.39
N ARG A 124 -14.61 31.71 -34.12
CA ARG A 124 -15.70 30.87 -34.65
C ARG A 124 -15.17 29.76 -35.55
N SER A 125 -14.27 30.09 -36.46
CA SER A 125 -13.67 29.12 -37.39
C SER A 125 -12.88 28.07 -36.62
N LYS A 126 -12.05 28.49 -35.66
CA LYS A 126 -11.27 27.63 -34.77
C LYS A 126 -12.17 26.68 -33.96
N ALA A 127 -13.24 27.20 -33.38
CA ALA A 127 -14.19 26.40 -32.62
C ALA A 127 -14.90 25.36 -33.51
N GLN A 128 -15.27 25.74 -34.73
CA GLN A 128 -15.91 24.88 -35.75
C GLN A 128 -15.03 23.75 -36.29
N GLU A 129 -13.71 23.76 -36.05
CA GLU A 129 -12.87 22.59 -36.34
C GLU A 129 -13.28 21.36 -35.49
N LYS A 130 -13.96 21.60 -34.36
CA LYS A 130 -14.61 20.56 -33.55
C LYS A 130 -16.07 20.39 -33.99
N HIS A 131 -16.69 19.27 -33.60
CA HIS A 131 -18.12 19.05 -33.84
C HIS A 131 -19.00 20.03 -33.03
N CYS A 132 -19.32 21.17 -33.65
CA CYS A 132 -20.20 22.19 -33.09
C CYS A 132 -21.67 21.95 -33.44
N LYS A 133 -22.56 22.50 -32.62
CA LYS A 133 -23.99 22.63 -32.94
C LYS A 133 -24.34 24.09 -33.13
N PHE A 134 -25.10 24.40 -34.17
CA PHE A 134 -25.63 25.74 -34.37
C PHE A 134 -26.88 25.96 -33.51
N TRP A 135 -27.15 27.19 -33.07
CA TRP A 135 -28.37 27.53 -32.31
C TRP A 135 -28.94 28.89 -32.76
N VAL A 136 -30.25 29.07 -32.56
CA VAL A 136 -31.01 30.25 -33.02
C VAL A 136 -31.76 31.01 -31.92
N SER A 137 -31.98 30.37 -30.77
CA SER A 137 -32.65 31.00 -29.62
C SER A 137 -32.17 30.39 -28.30
N ALA A 138 -32.44 31.07 -27.18
CA ALA A 138 -32.08 30.58 -25.85
C ALA A 138 -32.66 29.17 -25.59
N HIS A 139 -33.97 28.97 -25.85
CA HIS A 139 -34.64 27.67 -25.65
C HIS A 139 -34.07 26.57 -26.56
N ASP A 140 -33.76 26.90 -27.82
CA ASP A 140 -33.09 25.96 -28.73
C ASP A 140 -31.70 25.56 -28.24
N LEU A 141 -30.94 26.54 -27.72
CA LEU A 141 -29.64 26.30 -27.09
C LEU A 141 -29.77 25.37 -25.88
N GLY A 142 -30.68 25.65 -24.94
CA GLY A 142 -30.95 24.78 -23.79
C GLY A 142 -31.27 23.33 -24.19
N GLY A 143 -32.19 23.15 -25.13
CA GLY A 143 -32.54 21.82 -25.65
C GLY A 143 -31.38 21.10 -26.35
N LYS A 144 -30.53 21.82 -27.09
CA LYS A 144 -29.33 21.27 -27.74
C LYS A 144 -28.25 20.91 -26.72
N VAL A 145 -28.05 21.73 -25.68
CA VAL A 145 -27.15 21.44 -24.56
C VAL A 145 -27.57 20.16 -23.86
N SER A 146 -28.83 20.03 -23.47
CA SER A 146 -29.31 18.85 -22.75
C SER A 146 -29.06 17.54 -23.51
N ARG A 147 -29.39 17.52 -24.81
CA ARG A 147 -29.16 16.35 -25.66
C ARG A 147 -27.67 16.04 -25.84
N SER A 148 -26.85 17.07 -26.04
CA SER A 148 -25.41 16.91 -26.26
C SER A 148 -24.72 16.41 -24.99
N LEU A 149 -25.11 16.91 -23.82
CA LEU A 149 -24.55 16.51 -22.54
C LEU A 149 -24.83 15.03 -22.21
N ILE A 150 -26.05 14.55 -22.45
CA ILE A 150 -26.39 13.14 -22.24
C ILE A 150 -25.51 12.23 -23.11
N GLN A 151 -25.30 12.60 -24.38
CA GLN A 151 -24.44 11.85 -25.29
C GLN A 151 -22.97 11.94 -24.88
N LEU A 152 -22.51 13.11 -24.45
CA LEU A 152 -21.14 13.34 -24.02
C LEU A 152 -20.81 12.53 -22.77
N LYS A 153 -21.67 12.56 -21.73
CA LYS A 153 -21.51 11.76 -20.51
C LYS A 153 -21.41 10.26 -20.80
N LYS A 154 -22.13 9.77 -21.81
CA LYS A 154 -22.06 8.35 -22.23
C LYS A 154 -20.76 8.01 -22.94
N LYS A 155 -20.26 8.90 -23.79
CA LYS A 155 -19.06 8.67 -24.61
C LYS A 155 -17.76 8.95 -23.84
N HIS A 156 -17.80 9.92 -22.93
CA HIS A 156 -16.69 10.40 -22.11
C HIS A 156 -17.14 10.41 -20.65
N PRO A 157 -17.25 9.24 -19.99
CA PRO A 157 -17.59 9.19 -18.58
C PRO A 157 -16.50 9.90 -17.76
N SER A 158 -16.92 10.66 -16.75
CA SER A 158 -16.04 11.34 -15.81
C SER A 158 -16.29 10.87 -14.37
N ASP A 159 -15.35 11.14 -13.48
CA ASP A 159 -15.45 10.76 -12.07
C ASP A 159 -16.59 11.49 -11.35
N GLY A 160 -16.81 12.77 -11.66
CA GLY A 160 -17.89 13.55 -11.09
C GLY A 160 -17.80 13.72 -9.57
N TRP A 161 -18.75 14.50 -9.05
CA TRP A 161 -18.89 14.78 -7.64
C TRP A 161 -19.85 13.80 -6.96
N VAL A 162 -19.46 13.32 -5.78
CA VAL A 162 -20.32 12.55 -4.87
C VAL A 162 -20.42 13.25 -3.52
N PRO A 163 -21.61 13.28 -2.89
CA PRO A 163 -21.74 13.76 -1.53
C PRO A 163 -20.78 13.03 -0.57
N GLY A 164 -20.14 13.76 0.34
CA GLY A 164 -19.12 13.20 1.25
C GLY A 164 -19.57 11.97 2.05
N ARG A 165 -20.87 11.87 2.40
CA ARG A 165 -21.45 10.67 3.05
C ARG A 165 -21.29 9.38 2.25
N TYR A 166 -21.07 9.50 0.95
CA TYR A 166 -20.85 8.37 0.05
C TYR A 166 -19.40 8.27 -0.45
N ALA A 167 -18.54 9.23 -0.16
CA ALA A 167 -17.13 9.21 -0.56
C ALA A 167 -16.32 8.15 0.22
N ALA A 168 -16.71 7.89 1.47
CA ALA A 168 -16.24 6.75 2.25
C ALA A 168 -17.31 5.66 2.17
N ASP A 169 -17.24 4.79 1.16
CA ASP A 169 -18.07 3.60 1.15
C ASP A 169 -17.69 2.77 2.38
N GLN A 170 -18.62 2.63 3.35
CA GLN A 170 -18.42 1.79 4.53
C GLN A 170 -17.98 0.38 4.13
N LYS A 171 -18.38 -0.07 2.93
CA LYS A 171 -17.94 -1.33 2.36
C LYS A 171 -16.45 -1.33 1.99
N MET A 172 -15.92 -0.25 1.39
CA MET A 172 -14.49 -0.12 1.12
C MET A 172 -13.67 -0.06 2.41
N LEU A 173 -14.15 0.67 3.43
CA LEU A 173 -13.48 0.71 4.74
C LEU A 173 -13.43 -0.68 5.39
N ALA A 174 -14.54 -1.42 5.37
CA ALA A 174 -14.61 -2.78 5.88
C ALA A 174 -13.72 -3.75 5.07
N GLU A 175 -13.67 -3.61 3.75
CA GLU A 175 -12.77 -4.40 2.89
C GLU A 175 -11.30 -4.07 3.16
N MET A 176 -10.94 -2.79 3.38
CA MET A 176 -9.58 -2.38 3.75
C MET A 176 -9.17 -2.96 5.10
N GLU A 177 -10.04 -2.94 6.12
CA GLU A 177 -9.77 -3.58 7.41
C GLU A 177 -9.57 -5.08 7.27
N LYS A 178 -10.42 -5.74 6.49
CA LYS A 178 -10.30 -7.18 6.20
C LYS A 178 -8.99 -7.51 5.49
N MET A 179 -8.59 -6.70 4.50
CA MET A 179 -7.32 -6.87 3.80
C MET A 179 -6.12 -6.66 4.74
N ARG A 180 -6.14 -5.63 5.59
CA ARG A 180 -5.09 -5.39 6.60
C ARG A 180 -4.98 -6.56 7.58
N SER A 181 -6.11 -7.08 8.06
CA SER A 181 -6.14 -8.26 8.92
C SER A 181 -5.55 -9.48 8.22
N LYS A 182 -5.88 -9.70 6.94
CA LYS A 182 -5.34 -10.84 6.20
C LYS A 182 -3.84 -10.72 5.91
N VAL A 183 -3.35 -9.51 5.63
CA VAL A 183 -1.91 -9.25 5.48
C VAL A 183 -1.18 -9.59 6.77
N SER A 184 -1.68 -9.11 7.92
CA SER A 184 -1.08 -9.43 9.23
C SER A 184 -1.09 -10.92 9.54
N GLU A 185 -2.16 -11.63 9.20
CA GLU A 185 -2.25 -13.09 9.35
C GLU A 185 -1.22 -13.81 8.47
N LEU A 186 -1.12 -13.43 7.19
CA LEU A 186 -0.17 -14.03 6.25
C LEU A 186 1.30 -13.71 6.62
N GLU A 187 1.59 -12.52 7.13
CA GLU A 187 2.91 -12.16 7.65
C GLU A 187 3.29 -13.01 8.87
N MET A 188 2.33 -13.27 9.76
CA MET A 188 2.51 -14.15 10.91
C MET A 188 2.71 -15.60 10.47
N GLU A 189 1.91 -16.11 9.54
CA GLU A 189 2.09 -17.45 8.94
C GLU A 189 3.46 -17.57 8.24
N LEU A 190 3.89 -16.54 7.52
CA LEU A 190 5.21 -16.48 6.90
C LEU A 190 6.32 -16.52 7.94
N MET A 191 6.20 -15.81 9.07
CA MET A 191 7.17 -15.91 10.16
C MET A 191 7.22 -17.32 10.77
N ILE A 192 6.07 -17.96 10.97
CA ILE A 192 5.98 -19.32 11.53
C ILE A 192 6.51 -20.38 10.55
N SER A 193 6.35 -20.18 9.24
CA SER A 193 6.82 -21.12 8.21
C SER A 193 8.31 -21.02 7.88
N LYS A 194 9.00 -19.95 8.33
CA LYS A 194 10.37 -19.58 7.95
C LYS A 194 11.47 -19.99 8.94
N ASP A 195 11.36 -21.15 9.59
CA ASP A 195 12.55 -21.86 10.07
C ASP A 195 12.88 -23.02 9.10
N PRO A 196 13.40 -22.75 7.88
CA PRO A 196 13.92 -23.82 7.05
C PRO A 196 15.19 -24.39 7.68
N LYS A 197 15.46 -25.68 7.39
CA LYS A 197 16.75 -26.32 7.62
C LYS A 197 17.86 -25.38 7.10
N PRO A 198 18.87 -25.00 7.90
CA PRO A 198 19.94 -24.11 7.46
C PRO A 198 20.60 -24.59 6.16
N ALA A 199 20.97 -23.68 5.27
CA ALA A 199 21.51 -24.02 3.95
C ALA A 199 22.81 -24.85 4.01
N ASN A 200 23.59 -24.67 5.08
CA ASN A 200 24.82 -25.40 5.36
C ASN A 200 24.63 -26.58 6.32
N PHE A 201 23.40 -26.98 6.64
CA PHE A 201 23.15 -28.07 7.60
C PHE A 201 23.85 -29.37 7.18
N ASP A 202 23.86 -29.68 5.88
CA ASP A 202 24.49 -30.89 5.35
C ASP A 202 26.03 -30.84 5.36
N GLU A 203 26.61 -29.68 5.67
CA GLU A 203 28.06 -29.47 5.84
C GLU A 203 28.50 -29.52 7.32
N LEU A 204 27.56 -29.61 8.26
CA LEU A 204 27.79 -29.60 9.70
C LEU A 204 27.62 -31.00 10.30
N GLU A 205 28.46 -31.33 11.30
CA GLU A 205 28.27 -32.56 12.08
C GLU A 205 26.89 -32.55 12.77
N SER A 206 26.10 -33.60 12.56
CA SER A 206 24.72 -33.68 13.06
C SER A 206 24.25 -35.13 13.19
N GLY A 207 23.01 -35.34 13.66
CA GLY A 207 22.43 -36.67 13.66
C GLY A 207 23.20 -37.71 14.46
N SER A 208 23.66 -38.75 13.76
CA SER A 208 24.45 -39.86 14.29
C SER A 208 25.94 -39.55 14.47
N ASP A 209 26.45 -38.40 14.03
CA ASP A 209 27.85 -38.04 14.19
C ASP A 209 28.22 -37.94 15.67
N ILE A 210 29.37 -38.50 16.04
CA ILE A 210 29.80 -38.64 17.44
C ILE A 210 30.71 -37.49 17.81
N TYR A 211 30.25 -36.66 18.74
CA TYR A 211 31.09 -35.66 19.38
C TYR A 211 31.73 -36.24 20.65
N SER A 212 33.07 -36.26 20.69
CA SER A 212 33.85 -36.86 21.77
C SER A 212 34.63 -35.83 22.56
N PHE A 213 34.66 -35.98 23.88
CA PHE A 213 35.41 -35.09 24.77
C PHE A 213 36.09 -35.86 25.91
N PRO A 214 37.33 -35.51 26.30
CA PRO A 214 38.04 -36.14 27.41
C PRO A 214 37.49 -35.69 28.77
N PHE A 215 37.10 -36.65 29.61
CA PHE A 215 36.67 -36.43 30.99
C PHE A 215 37.62 -37.11 31.97
N GLY A 216 38.00 -36.41 33.04
CA GLY A 216 38.70 -37.02 34.17
C GLY A 216 37.74 -37.83 35.03
N LEU A 217 37.76 -39.16 34.89
CA LEU A 217 36.84 -40.09 35.57
C LEU A 217 37.59 -41.06 36.49
N PHE A 218 36.91 -41.55 37.52
CA PHE A 218 37.43 -42.66 38.33
C PHE A 218 37.25 -43.98 37.57
N THR A 219 38.34 -44.69 37.33
CA THR A 219 38.34 -45.97 36.59
C THR A 219 38.51 -47.19 37.50
N ASP A 220 38.73 -46.97 38.79
CA ASP A 220 38.91 -48.02 39.79
C ASP A 220 37.95 -47.87 40.99
N LYS A 221 37.86 -48.94 41.78
CA LYS A 221 37.06 -48.94 43.02
C LYS A 221 37.70 -48.13 44.15
N THR A 222 39.00 -47.84 44.07
CA THR A 222 39.70 -47.09 45.12
C THR A 222 39.41 -45.59 45.05
N ARG A 223 39.00 -45.09 43.87
CA ARG A 223 38.64 -43.70 43.59
C ARG A 223 39.73 -42.71 44.02
N LYS A 224 40.99 -43.12 43.90
CA LYS A 224 42.15 -42.30 44.28
C LYS A 224 42.62 -41.38 43.18
N GLU A 225 42.56 -41.84 41.94
CA GLU A 225 43.06 -41.13 40.77
C GLU A 225 41.99 -41.05 39.68
N ARG A 226 42.03 -39.95 38.91
CA ARG A 226 41.16 -39.75 37.75
C ARG A 226 41.98 -39.97 36.49
N GLU A 227 41.48 -40.81 35.61
CA GLU A 227 42.05 -41.04 34.29
C GLU A 227 41.25 -40.26 33.24
N SER A 228 41.93 -39.81 32.19
CA SER A 228 41.29 -39.13 31.06
C SER A 228 40.59 -40.17 30.17
N VAL A 229 39.27 -40.17 30.18
CA VAL A 229 38.42 -41.07 29.40
C VAL A 229 37.67 -40.24 28.36
N ASN A 230 37.83 -40.57 27.08
CA ASN A 230 37.06 -39.95 26.01
C ASN A 230 35.63 -40.50 26.02
N LEU A 231 34.66 -39.66 26.32
CA LEU A 231 33.25 -39.99 26.21
C LEU A 231 32.71 -39.44 24.88
N GLY A 232 32.10 -40.32 24.08
CA GLY A 232 31.47 -39.97 22.82
C GLY A 232 29.95 -39.98 22.92
N VAL A 233 29.30 -38.93 22.41
CA VAL A 233 27.85 -38.81 22.34
C VAL A 233 27.44 -38.33 20.95
N THR A 234 26.43 -38.96 20.36
CA THR A 234 25.87 -38.49 19.08
C THR A 234 25.14 -37.16 19.26
N TRP A 235 25.14 -36.30 18.25
CA TRP A 235 24.38 -35.04 18.27
C TRP A 235 22.88 -35.25 18.54
N ASP A 236 22.26 -36.30 17.99
CA ASP A 236 20.86 -36.65 18.29
C ASP A 236 20.63 -37.00 19.74
N LYS A 237 21.54 -37.79 20.35
CA LYS A 237 21.46 -38.09 21.78
C LYS A 237 21.61 -36.81 22.59
N LEU A 238 22.60 -35.96 22.35
CA LEU A 238 22.74 -34.67 23.04
C LEU A 238 21.47 -33.82 22.91
N PHE A 239 20.96 -33.65 21.69
CA PHE A 239 19.78 -32.84 21.42
C PHE A 239 18.50 -33.46 22.02
N SER A 240 18.39 -34.79 22.09
CA SER A 240 17.24 -35.45 22.72
C SER A 240 17.12 -35.13 24.21
N TYR A 241 18.24 -34.95 24.93
CA TYR A 241 18.24 -34.52 26.34
C TYR A 241 17.93 -33.03 26.44
N CYS A 242 18.63 -32.19 25.66
CA CYS A 242 18.50 -30.73 25.72
C CYS A 242 17.17 -30.20 25.18
N GLY A 243 16.64 -30.78 24.10
CA GLY A 243 15.42 -30.31 23.43
C GLY A 243 14.19 -30.30 24.34
N THR A 244 14.12 -31.22 25.30
CA THR A 244 12.99 -31.26 26.26
C THR A 244 12.92 -30.05 27.18
N VAL A 245 14.06 -29.49 27.58
CA VAL A 245 14.08 -28.27 28.42
C VAL A 245 13.97 -27.01 27.57
N LEU A 246 14.53 -27.03 26.35
CA LEU A 246 14.43 -25.91 25.41
C LEU A 246 12.98 -25.60 24.97
N SER A 247 12.08 -26.58 25.04
CA SER A 247 10.65 -26.38 24.73
C SER A 247 9.98 -25.34 25.65
N GLY A 248 10.46 -25.16 26.88
CA GLY A 248 9.92 -24.20 27.86
C GLY A 248 10.58 -22.82 27.87
N GLU A 249 11.63 -22.63 27.08
CA GLU A 249 12.79 -21.77 27.36
C GLU A 249 13.55 -22.19 28.62
N CYS A 250 14.85 -22.48 28.51
CA CYS A 250 15.69 -22.90 29.63
C CYS A 250 16.87 -21.96 29.87
N THR A 251 17.40 -21.94 31.10
CA THR A 251 18.62 -21.18 31.42
C THR A 251 19.88 -21.91 30.95
N LYS A 252 21.04 -21.24 31.04
CA LYS A 252 22.34 -21.85 30.78
C LYS A 252 22.62 -23.04 31.71
N GLU A 253 22.21 -22.94 32.97
CA GLU A 253 22.40 -23.96 34.00
C GLU A 253 21.56 -25.21 33.71
N GLU A 254 20.28 -25.01 33.37
CA GLU A 254 19.37 -26.11 33.01
C GLU A 254 19.84 -26.84 31.75
N LEU A 255 20.34 -26.09 30.75
CA LEU A 255 20.91 -26.68 29.54
C LEU A 255 22.17 -27.51 29.86
N ALA A 256 23.08 -26.95 30.68
CA ALA A 256 24.30 -27.64 31.09
C ALA A 256 24.00 -28.93 31.89
N GLU A 257 22.97 -28.92 32.74
CA GLU A 257 22.53 -30.11 33.46
C GLU A 257 22.08 -31.23 32.49
N LYS A 258 21.36 -30.90 31.42
CA LYS A 258 20.96 -31.89 30.40
C LYS A 258 22.13 -32.40 29.57
N ILE A 259 23.10 -31.54 29.24
CA ILE A 259 24.35 -31.96 28.59
C ILE A 259 25.09 -32.95 29.50
N LYS A 260 25.20 -32.63 30.79
CA LYS A 260 25.85 -33.50 31.78
C LYS A 260 25.18 -34.86 31.86
N LEU A 261 23.85 -34.88 31.87
CA LEU A 261 23.07 -36.12 31.87
C LEU A 261 23.28 -36.96 30.60
N ALA A 262 23.41 -36.32 29.43
CA ALA A 262 23.69 -37.02 28.19
C ALA A 262 25.06 -37.74 28.22
N TYR A 263 26.09 -37.06 28.72
CA TYR A 263 27.43 -37.65 28.89
C TYR A 263 27.45 -38.71 29.99
N TYR A 264 26.71 -38.52 31.10
CA TYR A 264 26.57 -39.54 32.15
C TYR A 264 26.00 -40.85 31.59
N HIS A 265 24.95 -40.75 30.77
CA HIS A 265 24.35 -41.91 30.12
C HIS A 265 25.15 -42.44 28.93
N ALA A 266 26.30 -41.84 28.60
CA ALA A 266 27.25 -42.33 27.61
C ALA A 266 28.48 -43.01 28.22
N ILE A 267 28.58 -43.05 29.55
CA ILE A 267 29.66 -43.75 30.24
C ILE A 267 29.61 -45.25 29.87
N PRO A 268 30.76 -45.86 29.52
CA PRO A 268 30.87 -47.29 29.26
C PRO A 268 30.35 -48.13 30.43
N LYS A 269 29.74 -49.29 30.13
CA LYS A 269 29.09 -50.13 31.15
C LYS A 269 30.07 -50.56 32.25
N GLU A 270 31.33 -50.73 31.91
CA GLU A 270 32.42 -51.15 32.79
C GLU A 270 32.72 -50.09 33.86
N LEU A 271 32.48 -48.82 33.57
CA LEU A 271 32.75 -47.68 34.44
C LEU A 271 31.50 -47.14 35.14
N LYS A 272 30.31 -47.60 34.74
CA LYS A 272 29.03 -47.05 35.20
C LYS A 272 28.82 -47.17 36.71
N ASP A 273 29.31 -48.24 37.33
CA ASP A 273 29.24 -48.47 38.78
C ASP A 273 30.31 -47.69 39.56
N LEU A 274 31.33 -47.17 38.86
CA LEU A 274 32.47 -46.48 39.45
C LEU A 274 32.32 -44.96 39.40
N VAL A 275 31.59 -44.44 38.42
CA VAL A 275 31.42 -43.00 38.17
C VAL A 275 30.04 -42.54 38.64
N LYS A 276 30.02 -41.55 39.54
CA LYS A 276 28.78 -40.90 39.98
C LYS A 276 28.45 -39.72 39.08
N TYR A 277 27.19 -39.30 39.10
CA TYR A 277 26.75 -38.13 38.34
C TYR A 277 27.56 -36.88 38.71
N GLU A 278 27.88 -36.69 40.00
CA GLU A 278 28.66 -35.55 40.49
C GLU A 278 30.09 -35.53 39.97
N ASP A 279 30.64 -36.68 39.57
CA ASP A 279 32.02 -36.80 39.08
C ASP A 279 32.20 -36.18 37.69
N ILE A 280 31.12 -36.00 36.93
CA ILE A 280 31.15 -35.34 35.63
C ILE A 280 31.18 -33.83 35.81
N VAL A 281 32.32 -33.25 35.45
CA VAL A 281 32.53 -31.81 35.39
C VAL A 281 32.55 -31.42 33.92
N LEU A 282 31.63 -30.55 33.50
CA LEU A 282 31.58 -30.02 32.15
C LEU A 282 32.48 -28.79 32.05
N PRO A 283 33.51 -28.77 31.18
CA PRO A 283 34.25 -27.56 30.88
C PRO A 283 33.39 -26.56 30.11
N PHE A 284 33.62 -25.25 30.31
CA PHE A 284 32.89 -24.21 29.58
C PHE A 284 33.04 -24.34 28.07
N VAL A 285 34.25 -24.67 27.58
CA VAL A 285 34.53 -24.87 26.15
C VAL A 285 33.63 -25.93 25.53
N LEU A 286 33.33 -27.01 26.26
CA LEU A 286 32.45 -28.07 25.79
C LEU A 286 31.00 -27.59 25.67
N ILE A 287 30.52 -26.87 26.69
CA ILE A 287 29.16 -26.31 26.72
C ILE A 287 28.98 -25.31 25.59
N ASP A 288 29.95 -24.41 25.42
CA ASP A 288 29.91 -23.35 24.41
C ASP A 288 29.96 -23.94 22.99
N GLN A 289 30.75 -25.01 22.75
CA GLN A 289 30.78 -25.69 21.46
C GLN A 289 29.45 -26.38 21.12
N ILE A 290 28.84 -27.09 22.08
CA ILE A 290 27.54 -27.73 21.87
C ILE A 290 26.46 -26.68 21.60
N HIS A 291 26.52 -25.56 22.32
CA HIS A 291 25.62 -24.43 22.12
C HIS A 291 25.73 -23.85 20.70
N VAL A 292 26.95 -23.55 20.25
CA VAL A 292 27.21 -23.05 18.88
C VAL A 292 26.73 -24.06 17.84
N GLN A 293 26.98 -25.35 18.05
CA GLN A 293 26.54 -26.38 17.10
C GLN A 293 25.02 -26.41 16.97
N PHE A 294 24.27 -26.40 18.08
CA PHE A 294 22.81 -26.39 18.04
C PHE A 294 22.25 -25.13 17.37
N GLN A 295 22.90 -23.98 17.55
CA GLN A 295 22.53 -22.75 16.83
C GLN A 295 22.84 -22.86 15.34
N ALA A 296 24.01 -23.38 14.96
CA ALA A 296 24.41 -23.55 13.57
C ALA A 296 23.52 -24.54 12.81
N LEU A 297 23.06 -25.60 13.48
CA LEU A 297 22.07 -26.55 12.97
C LEU A 297 20.65 -25.99 12.95
N GLY A 298 20.45 -24.76 13.42
CA GLY A 298 19.14 -24.10 13.46
C GLY A 298 18.17 -24.79 14.42
N LEU A 299 18.66 -25.51 15.43
CA LEU A 299 17.85 -26.26 16.40
C LEU A 299 17.43 -25.42 17.61
N MET A 300 18.19 -24.36 17.93
CA MET A 300 17.93 -23.49 19.07
C MET A 300 18.17 -22.01 18.78
N ILE A 301 17.49 -21.14 19.53
CA ILE A 301 17.59 -19.67 19.49
C ILE A 301 17.62 -19.09 20.90
N THR A 302 17.92 -17.80 21.02
CA THR A 302 17.70 -17.02 22.25
C THR A 302 16.22 -17.01 22.64
N GLY A 303 15.93 -17.07 23.93
CA GLY A 303 14.58 -16.95 24.47
C GLY A 303 13.90 -15.65 24.03
N GLN A 304 12.60 -15.73 23.76
CA GLN A 304 11.79 -14.62 23.23
C GLN A 304 10.78 -14.08 24.25
N LYS A 305 10.53 -14.81 25.35
CA LYS A 305 9.60 -14.38 26.40
C LYS A 305 10.15 -13.14 27.14
N LYS A 306 9.28 -12.14 27.32
CA LYS A 306 9.59 -10.96 28.13
C LYS A 306 9.85 -11.35 29.59
N ARG A 307 10.95 -10.85 30.16
CA ARG A 307 11.36 -11.08 31.56
C ARG A 307 11.35 -9.79 32.36
N ALA A 308 11.28 -9.92 33.69
CA ALA A 308 11.38 -8.77 34.59
C ALA A 308 12.78 -8.16 34.53
N VAL A 309 12.89 -6.84 34.77
CA VAL A 309 14.18 -6.10 34.70
C VAL A 309 15.23 -6.62 35.70
N ALA A 310 14.79 -7.28 36.78
CA ALA A 310 15.68 -7.87 37.78
C ALA A 310 16.30 -9.22 37.36
N ASP A 311 15.76 -9.86 36.32
CA ASP A 311 16.25 -11.14 35.81
C ASP A 311 17.51 -10.93 34.95
N LYS A 312 18.62 -11.55 35.37
CA LYS A 312 19.92 -11.46 34.69
C LYS A 312 20.29 -12.74 33.92
N ASN A 313 19.39 -13.73 33.92
CA ASN A 313 19.65 -15.00 33.26
C ASN A 313 19.55 -14.87 31.75
N THR A 314 20.34 -15.70 31.05
CA THR A 314 20.20 -15.89 29.61
C THR A 314 19.35 -17.13 29.35
N TYR A 315 18.34 -16.99 28.50
CA TYR A 315 17.40 -18.05 28.17
C TYR A 315 17.57 -18.52 26.73
N TRP A 316 17.28 -19.79 26.51
CA TRP A 316 17.38 -20.45 25.22
C TRP A 316 16.11 -21.23 24.92
N ALA A 317 15.67 -21.20 23.67
CA ALA A 317 14.45 -21.83 23.20
C ALA A 317 14.70 -22.71 21.98
N LEU A 318 13.80 -23.65 21.70
CA LEU A 318 13.76 -24.35 20.41
C LEU A 318 13.36 -23.38 19.29
N THR A 319 13.91 -23.60 18.11
CA THR A 319 13.32 -23.10 16.85
C THR A 319 12.15 -24.00 16.44
N SER A 320 11.34 -23.54 15.49
CA SER A 320 10.26 -24.35 14.91
C SER A 320 10.82 -25.58 14.16
N PHE A 321 12.01 -25.46 13.58
CA PHE A 321 12.75 -26.58 13.00
C PHE A 321 13.24 -27.56 14.07
N GLY A 322 13.82 -27.05 15.16
CA GLY A 322 14.32 -27.84 16.28
C GLY A 322 13.23 -28.65 16.98
N GLU A 323 12.01 -28.11 17.08
CA GLU A 323 10.85 -28.85 17.61
C GLU A 323 10.46 -30.03 16.71
N LYS A 324 10.37 -29.82 15.40
CA LYS A 324 10.10 -30.91 14.43
C LYS A 324 11.20 -31.97 14.47
N TYR A 325 12.46 -31.53 14.53
CA TYR A 325 13.62 -32.42 14.63
C TYR A 325 13.60 -33.23 15.92
N LEU A 326 13.28 -32.61 17.06
CA LEU A 326 13.17 -33.27 18.36
C LEU A 326 12.08 -34.36 18.34
N ILE A 327 10.92 -34.07 17.75
CA ILE A 327 9.83 -35.05 17.58
C ILE A 327 10.33 -36.22 16.74
N GLN A 328 11.03 -35.96 15.63
CA GLN A 328 11.55 -37.01 14.75
C GLN A 328 12.51 -37.97 15.47
N ILE A 329 13.41 -37.46 16.32
CA ILE A 329 14.40 -38.30 17.02
C ILE A 329 13.87 -38.97 18.30
N ARG A 330 12.79 -38.45 18.91
CA ARG A 330 12.23 -38.99 20.17
C ARG A 330 10.95 -39.79 20.01
N ALA A 331 10.19 -39.59 18.93
CA ALA A 331 8.95 -40.32 18.70
C ALA A 331 9.23 -41.81 18.54
N LEU A 332 8.43 -42.64 19.21
CA LEU A 332 8.49 -44.09 19.04
C LEU A 332 7.85 -44.45 17.71
N THR A 333 8.63 -45.01 16.79
CA THR A 333 8.13 -45.58 15.54
C THR A 333 7.56 -46.98 15.78
N ARG A 334 6.57 -47.37 14.98
CA ARG A 334 5.93 -48.70 15.05
C ARG A 334 6.65 -49.75 14.22
#